data_AF-A0AAV0LNP6-F1
#
_entry.id   AF-A0AAV0LNP6-F1
#
_cell.length_a   1.000
_cell.length_b   1.000
_cell.length_c   1.000
_cell.angle_alpha   90.00
_cell.angle_beta   90.00
_cell.angle_gamma   90.00
#
_symmetry.space_group_name_H-M   'P 1'
#
loop_
_entity.id
_entity.type
_entity.pdbx_description
1 polymer ?
#
loop_
_entity_poly.entity_id
_entity_poly.type
_entity_poly.pdbx_seq_one_letter_code
_entity_poly.pdbx_strand_id
1 'polypeptide(L)'
;MLGNAYYGDRNPTPATTAAALLQEQRIPPTLPALEQQETISIDDDEILNPDSDSDESPGAPVHRGGGGRIEAFARCGFSPLPKDTVHHSTITKCFLDGLGQARAAGVTVTAVHRNSISVPSAKARFFSFRVHEKAVAERCGGAGNGNARYAWYGGSRDEIRQILNFGFSRCTGGGGHALGGVGVHLSAISFPTDCLESAAADQDGTKHLLLCRVLLGKVERVPAGSSQSAPSSVAYDTGVDDLTKPRRYVVWSSFMNSHIFPAFVVSFKDPSNNVNGLNSDTPVSSSMRPRSPWMSFPALLSVLSGILDPRIMSLVSKSFVDFQRHRINREQMIRRTRQLVGDELLSSVIKTHQKELTRGVARRA
;
A
#
# COMPACT_ATOMS: atom_id res chain seq x y z
N MET A 1 56.33 -15.30 -36.02
CA MET A 1 56.13 -16.26 -34.91
C MET A 1 56.18 -15.44 -33.62
N LEU A 2 55.03 -15.00 -33.08
CA LEU A 2 54.21 -15.71 -32.06
C LEU A 2 55.05 -16.03 -30.82
N GLY A 3 54.73 -15.67 -29.57
CA GLY A 3 53.62 -15.06 -28.81
C GLY A 3 54.14 -15.01 -27.34
N ASN A 4 53.52 -14.51 -26.28
CA ASN A 4 52.18 -14.02 -25.94
C ASN A 4 52.38 -13.09 -24.72
N ALA A 5 51.69 -11.95 -24.70
CA ALA A 5 51.52 -11.15 -23.50
C ALA A 5 50.31 -11.67 -22.70
N TYR A 6 50.52 -11.91 -21.40
CA TYR A 6 49.47 -12.22 -20.44
C TYR A 6 48.56 -10.99 -20.26
N TYR A 7 47.30 -11.08 -20.72
CA TYR A 7 46.21 -10.25 -20.22
C TYR A 7 45.40 -11.08 -19.24
N GLY A 8 45.50 -10.73 -17.95
CA GLY A 8 44.69 -11.31 -16.88
C GLY A 8 43.28 -10.72 -16.92
N ASP A 9 42.34 -11.52 -17.42
CA ASP A 9 40.92 -11.21 -17.44
C ASP A 9 40.34 -11.44 -16.03
N ARG A 10 40.18 -10.37 -15.24
CA ARG A 10 39.43 -10.42 -13.98
C ARG A 10 37.94 -10.30 -14.28
N ASN A 11 37.32 -11.43 -14.63
CA ASN A 11 35.86 -11.53 -14.54
C ASN A 11 35.45 -11.56 -13.05
N PRO A 12 34.65 -10.60 -12.55
CA PRO A 12 34.11 -10.71 -11.20
C PRO A 12 33.10 -11.86 -11.14
N THR A 13 33.30 -12.77 -10.18
CA THR A 13 32.45 -13.92 -9.94
C THR A 13 30.99 -13.51 -9.61
N PRO A 14 29.97 -14.26 -10.05
CA PRO A 14 28.55 -13.96 -9.81
C PRO A 14 28.16 -13.77 -8.33
N ALA A 15 28.90 -14.40 -7.42
CA ALA A 15 28.70 -14.29 -5.98
C ALA A 15 28.99 -12.87 -5.44
N THR A 16 29.92 -12.15 -6.05
CA THR A 16 30.29 -10.78 -5.63
C THR A 16 29.20 -9.76 -6.01
N THR A 17 28.51 -9.99 -7.12
CA THR A 17 27.42 -9.12 -7.60
C THR A 17 26.13 -9.33 -6.81
N ALA A 18 25.81 -10.57 -6.42
CA ALA A 18 24.62 -10.89 -5.62
C ALA A 18 24.73 -10.35 -4.17
N ALA A 19 25.91 -10.45 -3.54
CA ALA A 19 26.14 -9.88 -2.21
C ALA A 19 26.07 -8.34 -2.19
N ALA A 20 26.57 -7.68 -3.24
CA ALA A 20 26.45 -6.23 -3.40
C ALA A 20 24.99 -5.78 -3.60
N LEU A 21 24.19 -6.53 -4.37
CA LEU A 21 22.76 -6.23 -4.59
C LEU A 21 21.90 -6.45 -3.34
N LEU A 22 22.24 -7.41 -2.47
CA LEU A 22 21.58 -7.58 -1.17
C LEU A 22 21.92 -6.43 -0.20
N GLN A 23 23.06 -5.77 -0.38
CA GLN A 23 23.47 -4.61 0.40
C GLN A 23 22.72 -3.32 -0.01
N GLU A 24 22.23 -3.24 -1.25
CA GLU A 24 21.37 -2.14 -1.73
C GLU A 24 19.91 -2.21 -1.25
N GLN A 25 19.46 -3.37 -0.74
CA GLN A 25 18.13 -3.51 -0.12
C GLN A 25 18.17 -3.34 1.41
N ARG A 26 19.28 -2.82 1.94
CA ARG A 26 19.45 -2.62 3.38
C ARG A 26 18.69 -1.38 3.82
N ILE A 27 17.86 -1.55 4.84
CA ILE A 27 17.31 -0.43 5.60
C ILE A 27 18.48 0.48 6.00
N PRO A 28 18.37 1.81 5.85
CA PRO A 28 19.35 2.72 6.43
C PRO A 28 19.62 2.32 7.89
N PRO A 29 20.87 2.12 8.30
CA PRO A 29 21.22 1.60 9.64
C PRO A 29 20.67 2.49 10.77
N THR A 30 20.30 3.73 10.45
CA THR A 30 19.62 4.68 11.33
C THR A 30 18.23 4.22 11.75
N LEU A 31 17.38 3.65 10.87
CA LEU A 31 15.99 3.37 11.22
C LEU A 31 15.84 2.34 12.37
N PRO A 32 16.55 1.19 12.38
CA PRO A 32 16.45 0.23 13.48
C PRO A 32 17.12 0.71 14.78
N ALA A 33 18.22 1.46 14.69
CA ALA A 33 18.96 1.97 15.85
C ALA A 33 18.16 3.03 16.62
N LEU A 34 17.36 3.83 15.91
CA LEU A 34 16.56 4.88 16.51
C LEU A 34 15.29 4.34 17.20
N GLU A 35 14.75 3.18 16.79
CA GLU A 35 13.66 2.49 17.50
C GLU A 35 14.13 1.87 18.84
N GLN A 36 15.42 1.55 18.98
CA GLN A 36 16.00 0.98 20.21
C GLN A 36 16.38 2.05 21.26
N GLN A 37 16.59 3.30 20.85
CA GLN A 37 16.92 4.39 21.78
C GLN A 37 15.74 4.82 22.67
N GLU A 38 14.50 4.46 22.31
CA GLU A 38 13.29 4.84 23.05
C GLU A 38 12.75 3.71 23.96
N THR A 39 13.43 2.55 24.05
CA THR A 39 13.00 1.40 24.88
C THR A 39 13.56 1.41 26.32
N ILE A 40 13.90 2.57 26.88
CA ILE A 40 14.38 2.62 28.27
C ILE A 40 13.19 2.65 29.24
N SER A 41 13.10 1.54 29.98
CA SER A 41 12.35 1.21 31.20
C SER A 41 10.83 1.32 31.16
N ILE A 42 10.17 0.15 31.08
CA ILE A 42 8.97 -0.11 31.87
C ILE A 42 9.38 -1.26 32.81
N ASP A 43 9.39 -0.98 34.11
CA ASP A 43 9.54 -2.00 35.14
C ASP A 43 8.41 -3.02 35.00
N ASP A 44 8.74 -4.30 35.11
CA ASP A 44 7.83 -5.45 34.91
C ASP A 44 6.62 -5.47 35.89
N ASP A 45 6.51 -4.50 36.80
CA ASP A 45 5.51 -4.43 37.86
C ASP A 45 4.18 -3.75 37.46
N GLU A 46 4.08 -3.11 36.28
CA GLU A 46 2.87 -2.35 35.90
C GLU A 46 1.75 -3.20 35.24
N ILE A 47 1.96 -4.51 35.06
CA ILE A 47 0.97 -5.42 34.43
C ILE A 47 -0.07 -5.96 35.43
N LEU A 48 0.09 -5.71 36.73
CA LEU A 48 -0.83 -6.21 37.77
C LEU A 48 -1.45 -5.07 38.59
N ASN A 49 -2.43 -4.36 38.02
CA ASN A 49 -3.47 -3.68 38.80
C ASN A 49 -4.80 -3.70 38.01
N PRO A 50 -5.75 -4.60 38.36
CA PRO A 50 -7.03 -4.66 37.67
C PRO A 50 -8.08 -3.66 38.18
N ASP A 51 -7.77 -2.84 39.19
CA ASP A 51 -8.74 -1.90 39.79
C ASP A 51 -8.20 -0.47 39.77
N SER A 52 -8.48 0.28 38.71
CA SER A 52 -8.46 1.75 38.74
C SER A 52 -9.56 2.26 37.83
N ASP A 53 -10.79 2.19 38.34
CA ASP A 53 -11.93 2.89 37.78
C ASP A 53 -11.64 4.40 37.81
N SER A 54 -11.35 4.97 36.65
CA SER A 54 -11.41 6.42 36.45
C SER A 54 -12.63 6.72 35.59
N ASP A 55 -13.65 7.26 36.25
CA ASP A 55 -14.88 7.81 35.69
C ASP A 55 -14.60 8.70 34.46
N GLU A 56 -15.01 8.26 33.27
CA GLU A 56 -15.19 9.15 32.11
C GLU A 56 -16.57 9.81 32.20
N SER A 57 -16.60 11.07 32.64
CA SER A 57 -17.81 11.90 32.50
C SER A 57 -18.09 12.25 31.03
N PRO A 58 -19.36 12.19 30.58
CA PRO A 58 -19.71 12.45 29.19
C PRO A 58 -19.98 13.94 28.91
N GLY A 59 -19.26 14.50 27.95
CA GLY A 59 -19.82 15.46 27.00
C GLY A 59 -19.13 16.82 26.84
N ALA A 60 -18.82 17.15 25.57
CA ALA A 60 -19.14 18.46 24.98
C ALA A 60 -19.20 18.33 23.44
N PRO A 61 -20.06 19.12 22.74
CA PRO A 61 -20.52 18.82 21.40
C PRO A 61 -19.59 19.32 20.27
N VAL A 62 -19.83 18.71 19.11
CA VAL A 62 -19.29 18.97 17.77
C VAL A 62 -18.94 20.45 17.48
N HIS A 63 -17.66 20.73 17.26
CA HIS A 63 -17.25 21.76 16.31
C HIS A 63 -17.03 21.12 14.94
N ARG A 64 -17.98 21.33 14.04
CA ARG A 64 -17.87 21.04 12.62
C ARG A 64 -17.02 22.16 12.01
N GLY A 65 -15.71 21.97 11.96
CA GLY A 65 -14.79 22.96 11.38
C GLY A 65 -13.40 22.41 11.09
N GLY A 66 -13.08 22.21 9.80
CA GLY A 66 -11.76 22.45 9.21
C GLY A 66 -10.49 21.90 9.89
N GLY A 67 -10.47 20.66 10.40
CA GLY A 67 -9.24 20.03 10.90
C GLY A 67 -8.27 19.67 9.75
N GLY A 68 -7.43 20.62 9.36
CA GLY A 68 -6.54 20.53 8.21
C GLY A 68 -5.35 19.57 8.42
N ARG A 69 -5.10 18.72 7.42
CA ARG A 69 -3.85 18.02 6.99
C ARG A 69 -2.93 17.31 8.00
N ILE A 70 -2.82 17.76 9.25
CA ILE A 70 -1.88 17.29 10.29
C ILE A 70 -2.60 16.35 11.28
N GLU A 71 -3.92 16.43 11.42
CA GLU A 71 -4.67 15.66 12.43
C GLU A 71 -5.21 14.31 11.92
N ALA A 72 -5.06 14.01 10.63
CA ALA A 72 -5.73 12.86 10.01
C ALA A 72 -5.37 11.51 10.66
N PHE A 73 -4.14 11.39 11.19
CA PHE A 73 -3.65 10.18 11.87
C PHE A 73 -3.38 10.37 13.37
N ALA A 74 -3.48 11.60 13.90
CA ALA A 74 -3.33 11.88 15.33
C ALA A 74 -4.30 11.05 16.19
N ARG A 75 -5.56 10.95 15.74
CA ARG A 75 -6.60 10.13 16.37
C ARG A 75 -6.36 8.62 16.30
N CYS A 76 -5.37 8.18 15.52
CA CYS A 76 -4.95 6.79 15.42
C CYS A 76 -3.66 6.51 16.22
N GLY A 77 -3.22 7.45 17.06
CA GLY A 77 -1.99 7.31 17.86
C GLY A 77 -0.71 7.60 17.08
N PHE A 78 -0.78 8.38 16.00
CA PHE A 78 0.37 8.75 15.18
C PHE A 78 0.66 10.24 15.27
N SER A 79 1.90 10.61 15.56
CA SER A 79 2.34 12.00 15.64
C SER A 79 3.14 12.42 14.40
N PRO A 80 2.96 13.65 13.89
CA PRO A 80 3.78 14.15 12.79
C PRO A 80 5.26 14.24 13.20
N LEU A 81 6.15 13.81 12.32
CA LEU A 81 7.59 14.02 12.48
C LEU A 81 7.99 15.41 11.95
N PRO A 82 8.74 16.21 12.73
CA PRO A 82 9.31 17.45 12.23
C PRO A 82 10.23 17.20 11.02
N LYS A 83 10.17 18.09 10.02
CA LYS A 83 10.83 17.90 8.71
C LYS A 83 12.36 17.87 8.79
N ASP A 84 12.92 18.51 9.81
CA ASP A 84 14.33 18.61 10.13
C ASP A 84 14.88 17.38 10.87
N THR A 85 14.03 16.45 11.29
CA THR A 85 14.49 15.21 11.93
C THR A 85 15.17 14.26 10.94
N VAL A 86 16.18 13.54 11.43
CA VAL A 86 16.86 12.45 10.68
C VAL A 86 15.87 11.38 10.22
N HIS A 87 14.84 11.09 11.03
CA HIS A 87 13.78 10.15 10.68
C HIS A 87 12.99 10.59 9.46
N HIS A 88 12.51 11.84 9.48
CA HIS A 88 11.74 12.38 8.37
C HIS A 88 12.56 12.39 7.08
N SER A 89 13.80 12.87 7.13
CA SER A 89 14.67 12.94 5.96
C SER A 89 15.04 11.56 5.42
N THR A 90 15.33 10.59 6.30
CA THR A 90 15.65 9.21 5.91
C THR A 90 14.46 8.54 5.20
N ILE A 91 13.26 8.58 5.79
CA ILE A 91 12.07 7.96 5.22
C ILE A 91 11.69 8.62 3.89
N THR A 92 11.73 9.96 3.85
CA THR A 92 11.46 10.74 2.64
C THR A 92 12.44 10.36 1.53
N LYS A 93 13.73 10.27 1.84
CA LYS A 93 14.75 9.87 0.88
C LYS A 93 14.51 8.45 0.37
N CYS A 94 14.30 7.47 1.25
CA CYS A 94 14.01 6.09 0.85
C CYS A 94 12.80 6.00 -0.08
N PHE A 95 11.73 6.73 0.24
CA PHE A 95 10.55 6.79 -0.60
C PHE A 95 10.87 7.38 -1.98
N LEU A 96 11.49 8.56 -2.05
CA LEU A 96 11.79 9.24 -3.32
C LEU A 96 12.80 8.47 -4.17
N ASP A 97 13.85 7.90 -3.57
CA ASP A 97 14.83 7.07 -4.27
C ASP A 97 14.15 5.83 -4.90
N GLY A 98 13.25 5.19 -4.15
CA GLY A 98 12.48 4.04 -4.63
C GLY A 98 11.44 4.38 -5.73
N LEU A 99 11.06 5.65 -5.90
CA LEU A 99 10.25 6.09 -7.03
C LEU A 99 11.03 6.17 -8.34
N GLY A 100 12.35 6.29 -8.25
CA GLY A 100 13.22 6.64 -9.37
C GLY A 100 13.14 8.12 -9.72
N GLN A 101 14.27 8.67 -10.21
CA GLN A 101 14.48 10.10 -10.42
C GLN A 101 13.39 10.79 -11.27
N ALA A 102 12.95 10.13 -12.34
CA ALA A 102 11.94 10.67 -13.26
C ALA A 102 10.57 10.88 -12.58
N ARG A 103 10.13 9.94 -11.74
CA ARG A 103 8.84 10.06 -11.04
C ARG A 103 8.95 10.93 -9.80
N ALA A 104 10.06 10.80 -9.06
CA ALA A 104 10.31 11.57 -7.85
C ALA A 104 10.26 13.09 -8.08
N ALA A 105 10.67 13.57 -9.25
CA ALA A 105 10.67 14.99 -9.59
C ALA A 105 9.28 15.67 -9.51
N GLY A 106 8.20 14.91 -9.72
CA GLY A 106 6.83 15.42 -9.59
C GLY A 106 6.25 15.26 -8.19
N VAL A 107 6.82 14.40 -7.34
CA VAL A 107 6.19 14.00 -6.08
C VAL A 107 6.63 14.92 -4.94
N THR A 108 5.65 15.39 -4.16
CA THR A 108 5.92 16.18 -2.95
C THR A 108 5.45 15.42 -1.72
N VAL A 109 6.38 15.04 -0.84
CA VAL A 109 6.05 14.49 0.49
C VAL A 109 5.52 15.62 1.37
N THR A 110 4.27 15.51 1.81
CA THR A 110 3.59 16.54 2.59
C THR A 110 3.75 16.33 4.09
N ALA A 111 3.82 15.08 4.54
CA ALA A 111 4.02 14.73 5.94
C ALA A 111 4.51 13.30 6.11
N VAL A 112 5.30 13.06 7.16
CA VAL A 112 5.58 11.72 7.69
C VAL A 112 5.06 11.69 9.12
N HIS A 113 4.25 10.70 9.46
CA HIS A 113 3.78 10.47 10.82
C HIS A 113 4.42 9.21 11.38
N ARG A 114 4.81 9.23 12.66
CA ARG A 114 5.33 8.07 13.39
C ARG A 114 4.23 7.49 14.28
N ASN A 115 4.22 6.17 14.45
CA ASN A 115 3.44 5.55 15.51
C ASN A 115 4.02 6.02 16.86
N SER A 116 3.23 6.72 17.65
CA SER A 116 3.70 7.28 18.93
C SER A 116 3.76 6.22 20.04
N ILE A 117 3.14 5.05 19.84
CA ILE A 117 3.06 3.94 20.81
C ILE A 117 2.55 4.45 22.18
N SER A 118 1.74 5.52 22.17
CA SER A 118 1.31 6.21 23.39
C SER A 118 0.02 5.64 23.97
N VAL A 119 -0.89 5.18 23.12
CA VAL A 119 -2.19 4.62 23.54
C VAL A 119 -2.06 3.15 23.95
N PRO A 120 -2.83 2.66 24.95
CA PRO A 120 -2.70 1.28 25.46
C PRO A 120 -2.78 0.20 24.37
N SER A 121 -3.71 0.34 23.43
CA SER A 121 -3.85 -0.60 22.31
C SER A 121 -2.64 -0.61 21.37
N ALA A 122 -1.98 0.54 21.18
CA ALA A 122 -0.75 0.62 20.38
C ALA A 122 0.44 0.00 21.13
N LYS A 123 0.56 0.22 22.45
CA LYS A 123 1.55 -0.44 23.31
C LYS A 123 1.38 -1.96 23.25
N ALA A 124 0.16 -2.47 23.44
CA ALA A 124 -0.12 -3.91 23.40
C ALA A 124 0.27 -4.54 22.05
N ARG A 125 -0.08 -3.89 20.93
CA ARG A 125 0.33 -4.36 19.59
C ARG A 125 1.84 -4.31 19.40
N PHE A 126 2.52 -3.26 19.87
CA PHE A 126 3.96 -3.15 19.79
C PHE A 126 4.67 -4.26 20.60
N PHE A 127 4.26 -4.49 21.84
CA PHE A 127 4.82 -5.56 22.67
C PHE A 127 4.52 -6.95 22.12
N SER A 128 3.30 -7.19 21.64
CA SER A 128 2.96 -8.44 20.94
C SER A 128 3.88 -8.66 19.74
N PHE A 129 4.06 -7.64 18.88
CA PHE A 129 5.00 -7.71 17.76
C PHE A 129 6.43 -8.02 18.23
N ARG A 130 6.89 -7.40 19.33
CA ARG A 130 8.23 -7.65 19.89
C ARG A 130 8.42 -9.09 20.36
N VAL A 131 7.40 -9.68 20.99
CA VAL A 131 7.39 -11.10 21.39
C VAL A 131 7.48 -12.00 20.15
N HIS A 132 6.69 -11.70 19.12
CA HIS A 132 6.75 -12.45 17.85
C HIS A 132 8.10 -12.31 17.16
N GLU A 133 8.72 -11.13 17.18
CA GLU A 133 10.06 -10.93 16.62
C GLU A 133 11.10 -11.82 17.29
N LYS A 134 11.05 -11.92 18.63
CA LYS A 134 11.94 -12.81 19.38
C LYS A 134 11.70 -14.27 19.00
N ALA A 135 10.45 -14.71 18.96
CA ALA A 135 10.10 -16.09 18.58
C ALA A 135 10.54 -16.44 17.16
N VAL A 136 10.35 -15.53 16.19
CA VAL A 136 10.81 -15.74 14.80
C VAL A 136 12.33 -15.75 14.72
N ALA A 137 13.02 -14.89 15.47
CA ALA A 137 14.49 -14.88 15.54
C ALA A 137 15.05 -16.21 16.07
N GLU A 138 14.46 -16.76 17.13
CA GLU A 138 14.81 -18.07 17.68
C GLU A 138 14.66 -19.19 16.63
N ARG A 139 13.54 -19.21 15.89
CA ARG A 139 13.32 -20.18 14.80
C ARG A 139 14.27 -20.01 13.61
N CYS A 140 14.84 -18.83 13.44
CA CYS A 140 15.85 -18.51 12.43
C CYS A 140 17.30 -18.76 12.89
N GLY A 141 17.51 -19.44 14.02
CA GLY A 141 18.84 -19.77 14.54
C GLY A 141 19.34 -18.83 15.64
N GLY A 142 18.45 -18.03 16.25
CA GLY A 142 18.70 -17.26 17.47
C GLY A 142 19.51 -15.98 17.31
N ALA A 143 20.19 -15.77 16.18
CA ALA A 143 20.93 -14.55 15.90
C ALA A 143 20.10 -13.54 15.07
N GLY A 144 20.07 -12.28 15.51
CA GLY A 144 19.46 -11.16 14.76
C GLY A 144 18.01 -10.86 15.13
N ASN A 145 17.25 -10.33 14.17
CA ASN A 145 15.92 -9.74 14.38
C ASN A 145 14.79 -10.48 13.64
N GLY A 146 14.94 -11.79 13.41
CA GLY A 146 13.93 -12.59 12.71
C GLY A 146 13.71 -12.20 11.24
N ASN A 147 14.76 -11.70 10.57
CA ASN A 147 14.68 -11.13 9.22
C ASN A 147 13.62 -10.01 9.14
N ALA A 148 13.58 -9.12 10.14
CA ALA A 148 12.69 -7.98 10.12
C ALA A 148 13.11 -6.99 9.02
N ARG A 149 12.17 -6.62 8.15
CA ARG A 149 12.36 -5.66 7.05
C ARG A 149 11.31 -4.56 7.12
N TYR A 150 11.64 -3.37 6.62
CA TYR A 150 10.58 -2.40 6.31
C TYR A 150 9.98 -2.69 4.93
N ALA A 151 8.68 -2.47 4.81
CA ALA A 151 7.94 -2.66 3.58
C ALA A 151 6.78 -1.65 3.46
N TRP A 152 6.44 -1.29 2.23
CA TRP A 152 5.36 -0.38 1.91
C TRP A 152 4.05 -1.12 1.73
N TYR A 153 3.00 -0.58 2.34
CA TYR A 153 1.63 -0.95 2.09
C TYR A 153 0.88 0.26 1.53
N GLY A 154 0.26 0.08 0.36
CA GLY A 154 -0.56 1.09 -0.28
C GLY A 154 -2.03 0.82 -0.04
N GLY A 155 -2.78 1.83 0.38
CA GLY A 155 -4.21 1.75 0.62
C GLY A 155 -4.85 3.14 0.65
N SER A 156 -6.18 3.18 0.72
CA SER A 156 -6.88 4.45 0.92
C SER A 156 -6.61 5.03 2.32
N ARG A 157 -6.83 6.33 2.50
CA ARG A 157 -6.72 6.99 3.82
C ARG A 157 -7.56 6.28 4.89
N ASP A 158 -8.79 5.90 4.54
CA ASP A 158 -9.73 5.28 5.47
C ASP A 158 -9.33 3.83 5.80
N GLU A 159 -8.81 3.09 4.82
CA GLU A 159 -8.24 1.76 5.03
C GLU A 159 -7.02 1.79 5.94
N ILE A 160 -6.08 2.70 5.70
CA ILE A 160 -4.92 2.88 6.58
C ILE A 160 -5.39 3.21 7.99
N ARG A 161 -6.34 4.14 8.19
CA ARG A 161 -6.89 4.44 9.51
C ARG A 161 -7.54 3.24 10.19
N GLN A 162 -8.24 2.38 9.45
CA GLN A 162 -8.80 1.14 9.99
C GLN A 162 -7.68 0.19 10.45
N ILE A 163 -6.62 0.04 9.65
CA ILE A 163 -5.45 -0.77 10.02
C ILE A 163 -4.79 -0.24 11.29
N LEU A 164 -4.62 1.08 11.41
CA LEU A 164 -3.99 1.68 12.58
C LEU A 164 -4.82 1.49 13.86
N ASN A 165 -6.15 1.49 13.76
CA ASN A 165 -7.02 1.34 14.92
C ASN A 165 -7.23 -0.12 15.31
N PHE A 166 -7.47 -1.00 14.34
CA PHE A 166 -8.00 -2.36 14.54
C PHE A 166 -7.07 -3.48 14.05
N GLY A 167 -5.92 -3.13 13.48
CA GLY A 167 -5.02 -4.08 12.83
C GLY A 167 -5.46 -4.43 11.41
N PHE A 168 -4.66 -5.27 10.75
CA PHE A 168 -5.00 -5.82 9.45
C PHE A 168 -6.17 -6.79 9.60
N SER A 169 -7.22 -6.58 8.81
CA SER A 169 -8.44 -7.42 8.83
C SER A 169 -8.81 -7.95 7.44
N ARG A 170 -8.04 -7.55 6.42
CA ARG A 170 -8.29 -7.89 5.01
C ARG A 170 -7.07 -8.57 4.42
N CYS A 171 -7.29 -9.69 3.74
CA CYS A 171 -6.31 -10.26 2.84
C CYS A 171 -6.56 -9.74 1.43
N THR A 172 -5.48 -9.38 0.76
CA THR A 172 -5.46 -9.18 -0.68
C THR A 172 -5.42 -10.56 -1.34
N GLY A 173 -6.55 -11.00 -1.90
CA GLY A 173 -6.65 -12.27 -2.63
C GLY A 173 -7.95 -12.37 -3.43
N GLY A 174 -7.86 -12.72 -4.72
CA GLY A 174 -8.99 -13.21 -5.52
C GLY A 174 -9.55 -12.33 -6.64
N GLY A 175 -8.86 -11.31 -7.14
CA GLY A 175 -9.41 -10.43 -8.21
C GLY A 175 -8.45 -9.96 -9.30
N GLY A 176 -7.21 -10.45 -9.33
CA GLY A 176 -6.25 -10.13 -10.38
C GLY A 176 -5.20 -11.21 -10.47
N HIS A 177 -5.08 -11.85 -11.64
CA HIS A 177 -4.13 -12.92 -11.96
C HIS A 177 -2.63 -12.55 -11.78
N ALA A 178 -2.31 -11.39 -11.21
CA ALA A 178 -0.96 -10.84 -11.12
C ALA A 178 -0.27 -11.06 -9.77
N LEU A 179 -1.00 -11.29 -8.68
CA LEU A 179 -0.43 -11.48 -7.34
C LEU A 179 -0.42 -12.96 -6.95
N GLY A 180 0.59 -13.37 -6.17
CA GLY A 180 0.76 -14.73 -5.69
C GLY A 180 0.36 -14.86 -4.22
N GLY A 181 -0.55 -15.77 -3.90
CA GLY A 181 -0.98 -16.06 -2.54
C GLY A 181 -2.12 -15.17 -2.03
N VAL A 182 -2.74 -15.61 -0.93
CA VAL A 182 -3.83 -14.93 -0.23
C VAL A 182 -3.31 -14.49 1.13
N GLY A 183 -3.05 -13.19 1.26
CA GLY A 183 -2.49 -12.59 2.47
C GLY A 183 -2.42 -11.07 2.34
N VAL A 184 -1.71 -10.42 3.25
CA VAL A 184 -1.36 -9.00 3.09
C VAL A 184 -0.14 -8.91 2.20
N HIS A 185 -0.26 -8.22 1.06
CA HIS A 185 0.86 -7.93 0.17
C HIS A 185 1.52 -6.61 0.57
N LEU A 186 2.85 -6.64 0.73
CA LEU A 186 3.66 -5.45 0.95
C LEU A 186 4.77 -5.38 -0.10
N SER A 187 5.10 -4.16 -0.55
CA SER A 187 6.22 -3.94 -1.46
C SER A 187 7.50 -3.71 -0.66
N ALA A 188 8.61 -4.28 -1.10
CA ALA A 188 9.90 -4.05 -0.46
C ALA A 188 10.26 -2.55 -0.43
N ILE A 189 11.06 -2.12 0.56
CA ILE A 189 11.33 -0.69 0.82
C ILE A 189 11.87 0.08 -0.40
N SER A 190 12.60 -0.60 -1.28
CA SER A 190 13.17 -0.02 -2.51
C SER A 190 12.18 0.05 -3.69
N PHE A 191 10.97 -0.50 -3.54
CA PHE A 191 9.96 -0.57 -4.61
C PHE A 191 8.60 0.02 -4.18
N PRO A 192 8.53 1.26 -3.65
CA PRO A 192 7.25 1.90 -3.30
C PRO A 192 6.30 2.02 -4.51
N THR A 193 6.82 2.10 -5.73
CA THR A 193 6.04 2.15 -6.98
C THR A 193 5.05 1.00 -7.13
N ASP A 194 5.39 -0.19 -6.63
CA ASP A 194 4.58 -1.40 -6.75
C ASP A 194 3.28 -1.36 -5.93
N CYS A 195 3.14 -0.42 -4.99
CA CYS A 195 1.93 -0.25 -4.18
C CYS A 195 1.23 1.10 -4.38
N LEU A 196 1.73 1.97 -5.27
CA LEU A 196 1.16 3.30 -5.48
C LEU A 196 -0.23 3.30 -6.11
N GLU A 197 -0.55 2.28 -6.91
CA GLU A 197 -1.87 2.15 -7.53
C GLU A 197 -2.97 1.87 -6.49
N SER A 198 -2.63 1.20 -5.40
CA SER A 198 -3.52 0.95 -4.27
C SER A 198 -3.72 2.20 -3.38
N ALA A 199 -2.81 3.17 -3.45
CA ALA A 199 -2.89 4.41 -2.67
C ALA A 199 -3.84 5.43 -3.32
N ALA A 200 -5.13 5.28 -3.07
CA ALA A 200 -6.15 6.22 -3.54
C ALA A 200 -5.94 7.61 -2.93
N ALA A 201 -6.04 8.65 -3.77
CA ALA A 201 -5.97 10.03 -3.30
C ALA A 201 -7.22 10.38 -2.47
N ASP A 202 -7.02 11.09 -1.38
CA ASP A 202 -8.10 11.62 -0.55
C ASP A 202 -8.75 12.86 -1.18
N GLN A 203 -9.66 13.49 -0.44
CA GLN A 203 -10.41 14.66 -0.90
C GLN A 203 -9.50 15.86 -1.25
N ASP A 204 -8.29 15.92 -0.70
CA ASP A 204 -7.31 16.98 -0.93
C ASP A 204 -6.30 16.63 -2.05
N GLY A 205 -6.50 15.49 -2.72
CA GLY A 205 -5.56 14.93 -3.68
C GLY A 205 -4.32 14.33 -3.02
N THR A 206 -4.34 14.08 -1.71
CA THR A 206 -3.19 13.53 -0.96
C THR A 206 -3.29 12.00 -0.95
N LYS A 207 -2.18 11.33 -1.27
CA LYS A 207 -2.05 9.89 -1.17
C LYS A 207 -1.29 9.53 0.11
N HIS A 208 -1.53 8.33 0.61
CA HIS A 208 -0.91 7.84 1.84
C HIS A 208 -0.35 6.44 1.61
N LEU A 209 0.89 6.21 2.04
CA LEU A 209 1.49 4.88 2.17
C LEU A 209 1.77 4.60 3.64
N LEU A 210 1.61 3.33 4.02
CA LEU A 210 1.98 2.83 5.33
C LEU A 210 3.33 2.11 5.24
N LEU A 211 4.34 2.58 5.97
CA LEU A 211 5.62 1.91 6.12
C LEU A 211 5.53 0.99 7.35
N CYS A 212 5.62 -0.31 7.11
CA CYS A 212 5.49 -1.33 8.14
C CYS A 212 6.84 -1.98 8.44
N ARG A 213 7.09 -2.34 9.69
CA ARG A 213 8.12 -3.32 10.06
C ARG A 213 7.49 -4.71 9.93
N VAL A 214 8.10 -5.58 9.12
CA VAL A 214 7.57 -6.89 8.74
C VAL A 214 8.55 -7.97 9.16
N LEU A 215 8.10 -8.95 9.92
CA LEU A 215 8.87 -10.14 10.27
C LEU A 215 8.77 -11.13 9.12
N LEU A 216 9.82 -11.22 8.30
CA LEU A 216 9.81 -12.16 7.16
C LEU A 216 10.17 -13.59 7.58
N GLY A 217 10.99 -13.76 8.62
CA GLY A 217 11.49 -15.06 9.04
C GLY A 217 12.15 -15.83 7.89
N LYS A 218 11.88 -17.14 7.84
CA LYS A 218 12.21 -18.02 6.72
C LYS A 218 11.19 -17.82 5.61
N VAL A 219 11.67 -17.35 4.47
CA VAL A 219 10.82 -17.04 3.31
C VAL A 219 10.70 -18.22 2.35
N GLU A 220 9.53 -18.37 1.75
CA GLU A 220 9.31 -19.24 0.59
C GLU A 220 8.96 -18.44 -0.67
N ARG A 221 9.23 -19.01 -1.84
CA ARG A 221 8.81 -18.39 -3.10
C ARG A 221 7.34 -18.68 -3.35
N VAL A 222 6.56 -17.63 -3.59
CA VAL A 222 5.14 -17.72 -3.94
C VAL A 222 4.95 -17.27 -5.40
N PRO A 223 4.69 -18.20 -6.34
CA PRO A 223 4.47 -17.86 -7.74
C PRO A 223 3.25 -16.95 -7.94
N ALA A 224 3.32 -16.07 -8.94
CA ALA A 224 2.17 -15.28 -9.38
C ALA A 224 0.99 -16.20 -9.74
N GLY A 225 -0.22 -15.83 -9.31
CA GLY A 225 -1.42 -16.65 -9.51
C GLY A 225 -1.57 -17.82 -8.52
N SER A 226 -0.63 -18.02 -7.59
CA SER A 226 -0.81 -18.99 -6.50
C SER A 226 -2.04 -18.65 -5.65
N SER A 227 -2.81 -19.67 -5.29
CA SER A 227 -3.95 -19.56 -4.36
C SER A 227 -3.59 -19.91 -2.91
N GLN A 228 -2.29 -20.07 -2.62
CA GLN A 228 -1.78 -20.42 -1.30
C GLN A 228 -2.21 -19.37 -0.25
N SER A 229 -2.75 -19.80 0.89
CA SER A 229 -3.27 -18.89 1.94
C SER A 229 -2.58 -19.05 3.30
N ALA A 230 -1.55 -19.91 3.36
CA ALA A 230 -0.75 -20.25 4.52
C ALA A 230 0.62 -20.73 4.03
N PRO A 231 1.64 -20.87 4.91
CA PRO A 231 2.91 -21.42 4.49
C PRO A 231 2.77 -22.81 3.87
N SER A 232 3.60 -23.14 2.88
CA SER A 232 3.57 -24.49 2.28
C SER A 232 4.06 -25.58 3.26
N SER A 233 4.80 -25.18 4.29
CA SER A 233 5.20 -26.04 5.39
C SER A 233 5.48 -25.23 6.66
N VAL A 234 5.56 -25.92 7.80
CA VAL A 234 5.92 -25.32 9.09
C VAL A 234 7.35 -24.76 9.15
N ALA A 235 8.16 -24.98 8.11
CA ALA A 235 9.51 -24.45 7.99
C ALA A 235 9.55 -23.00 7.50
N TYR A 236 8.45 -22.46 6.97
CA TYR A 236 8.36 -21.11 6.41
C TYR A 236 7.42 -20.22 7.22
N ASP A 237 7.72 -18.94 7.22
CA ASP A 237 6.98 -17.90 7.94
C ASP A 237 6.19 -17.00 6.96
N THR A 238 6.84 -16.52 5.90
CA THR A 238 6.23 -15.60 4.91
C THR A 238 6.60 -15.95 3.46
N GLY A 239 5.88 -15.37 2.50
CA GLY A 239 6.11 -15.55 1.07
C GLY A 239 6.81 -14.38 0.40
N VAL A 240 7.60 -14.65 -0.64
CA VAL A 240 8.22 -13.65 -1.53
C VAL A 240 8.02 -14.01 -3.00
N ASP A 241 8.07 -13.03 -3.89
CA ASP A 241 7.98 -13.27 -5.34
C ASP A 241 9.28 -13.84 -5.93
N ASP A 242 10.43 -13.40 -5.43
CA ASP A 242 11.77 -13.86 -5.80
C ASP A 242 12.66 -14.02 -4.56
N LEU A 243 13.38 -15.15 -4.45
CA LEU A 243 14.22 -15.44 -3.28
C LEU A 243 15.54 -14.64 -3.26
N THR A 244 15.98 -14.16 -4.42
CA THR A 244 17.26 -13.46 -4.59
C THR A 244 17.08 -11.94 -4.55
N LYS A 245 16.02 -11.44 -5.20
CA LYS A 245 15.70 -10.02 -5.29
C LYS A 245 14.20 -9.83 -5.04
N PRO A 246 13.75 -10.01 -3.79
CA PRO A 246 12.34 -9.89 -3.47
C PRO A 246 11.89 -8.44 -3.72
N ARG A 247 10.75 -8.29 -4.38
CA ARG A 247 10.07 -7.00 -4.56
C ARG A 247 8.76 -6.96 -3.81
N ARG A 248 8.16 -8.13 -3.57
CA ARG A 248 6.87 -8.26 -2.88
C ARG A 248 6.96 -9.32 -1.80
N TYR A 249 6.35 -9.00 -0.66
CA TYR A 249 6.16 -9.89 0.47
C TYR A 249 4.70 -10.24 0.60
N VAL A 250 4.42 -11.47 1.03
CA VAL A 250 3.10 -11.97 1.35
C VAL A 250 3.12 -12.46 2.78
N VAL A 251 2.38 -11.77 3.64
CA VAL A 251 2.15 -12.23 5.02
C VAL A 251 0.79 -12.90 5.07
N TRP A 252 0.78 -14.18 5.42
CA TRP A 252 -0.45 -14.98 5.48
C TRP A 252 -1.45 -14.41 6.49
N SER A 253 -2.74 -14.69 6.27
CA SER A 253 -3.84 -14.17 7.11
C SER A 253 -3.64 -14.47 8.60
N SER A 254 -3.17 -15.67 8.92
CA SER A 254 -2.88 -16.13 10.29
C SER A 254 -1.77 -15.34 10.98
N PHE A 255 -0.94 -14.62 10.23
CA PHE A 255 0.25 -13.92 10.74
C PHE A 255 0.19 -12.41 10.56
N MET A 256 -0.80 -11.87 9.84
CA MET A 256 -0.83 -10.44 9.46
C MET A 256 -0.75 -9.47 10.65
N ASN A 257 -1.32 -9.81 11.81
CA ASN A 257 -1.30 -8.95 13.00
C ASN A 257 -0.16 -9.24 13.98
N SER A 258 0.54 -10.37 13.82
CA SER A 258 1.72 -10.72 14.62
C SER A 258 3.02 -10.36 13.93
N HIS A 259 3.04 -10.36 12.59
CA HIS A 259 4.24 -10.19 11.77
C HIS A 259 4.31 -8.83 11.06
N ILE A 260 3.28 -7.98 11.16
CA ILE A 260 3.29 -6.64 10.57
C ILE A 260 3.03 -5.61 11.66
N PHE A 261 3.97 -4.68 11.82
CA PHE A 261 3.82 -3.53 12.70
C PHE A 261 3.77 -2.22 11.88
N PRO A 262 2.64 -1.47 11.91
CA PRO A 262 2.54 -0.14 11.33
C PRO A 262 3.46 0.86 12.04
N ALA A 263 4.56 1.26 11.40
CA ALA A 263 5.58 2.12 12.00
C ALA A 263 5.43 3.60 11.60
N PHE A 264 5.22 3.87 10.31
CA PHE A 264 5.08 5.24 9.80
C PHE A 264 3.99 5.37 8.74
N VAL A 265 3.40 6.56 8.62
CA VAL A 265 2.54 6.93 7.49
C VAL A 265 3.19 8.05 6.70
N VAL A 266 3.44 7.80 5.41
CA VAL A 266 3.98 8.80 4.47
C VAL A 266 2.85 9.35 3.62
N SER A 267 2.62 10.65 3.72
CA SER A 267 1.60 11.38 2.95
C SER A 267 2.28 12.22 1.89
N PHE A 268 1.77 12.18 0.66
CA PHE A 268 2.40 12.82 -0.48
C PHE A 268 1.38 13.23 -1.55
N LYS A 269 1.77 14.18 -2.40
CA LYS A 269 1.04 14.57 -3.60
C LYS A 269 1.80 14.06 -4.84
N ASP A 270 1.05 13.46 -5.76
CA ASP A 270 1.57 12.93 -7.03
C ASP A 270 0.77 13.55 -8.20
N PRO A 271 1.38 14.48 -8.97
CA PRO A 271 0.73 15.18 -10.08
C PRO A 271 0.26 14.26 -11.20
N SER A 272 0.86 13.06 -11.32
CA SER A 272 0.53 12.09 -12.37
C SER A 272 -0.90 11.54 -12.27
N ASN A 273 -1.62 11.84 -11.19
CA ASN A 273 -2.96 11.32 -10.94
C ASN A 273 -4.02 12.43 -10.77
N ASN A 274 -3.75 13.63 -11.29
CA ASN A 274 -4.72 14.72 -11.29
C ASN A 274 -5.86 14.45 -12.30
N VAL A 275 -6.72 13.48 -11.98
CA VAL A 275 -7.96 13.17 -12.72
C VAL A 275 -9.03 14.25 -12.48
N ASN A 276 -8.76 15.23 -11.61
CA ASN A 276 -9.61 16.39 -11.39
C ASN A 276 -8.99 17.62 -12.05
N GLY A 277 -9.09 17.68 -13.38
CA GLY A 277 -8.64 18.81 -14.17
C GLY A 277 -9.13 18.68 -15.60
N LEU A 278 -10.41 18.92 -15.82
CA LEU A 278 -10.92 19.23 -17.15
C LEU A 278 -10.26 20.54 -17.59
N ASN A 279 -9.18 20.46 -18.36
CA ASN A 279 -8.81 21.40 -19.41
C ASN A 279 -7.73 20.77 -20.30
N SER A 280 -7.84 21.08 -21.58
CA SER A 280 -7.27 20.40 -22.73
C SER A 280 -5.76 20.57 -22.90
N ASP A 281 -5.23 19.71 -23.76
CA ASP A 281 -4.00 19.88 -24.55
C ASP A 281 -2.66 19.61 -23.86
N THR A 282 -2.35 18.33 -23.64
CA THR A 282 -0.99 17.78 -23.80
C THR A 282 -1.06 16.26 -24.04
N PRO A 283 -0.14 15.67 -24.83
CA PRO A 283 -0.23 14.28 -25.25
C PRO A 283 0.24 13.36 -24.11
N VAL A 284 -0.72 12.87 -23.31
CA VAL A 284 -0.47 11.89 -22.25
C VAL A 284 -0.02 10.57 -22.88
N SER A 285 1.19 10.16 -22.53
CA SER A 285 1.78 8.86 -22.87
C SER A 285 0.83 7.73 -22.50
N SER A 286 0.38 7.03 -23.53
CA SER A 286 -0.59 5.95 -23.51
C SER A 286 0.05 4.66 -23.02
N SER A 287 -0.25 4.25 -21.78
CA SER A 287 -0.05 2.87 -21.33
C SER A 287 -1.33 2.19 -20.81
N MET A 288 -2.43 2.93 -20.66
CA MET A 288 -3.71 2.36 -20.23
C MET A 288 -4.90 2.85 -21.07
N ARG A 289 -4.73 2.92 -22.40
CA ARG A 289 -5.88 2.99 -23.31
C ARG A 289 -6.23 1.56 -23.76
N PRO A 290 -7.38 0.99 -23.34
CA PRO A 290 -7.89 -0.24 -23.93
C PRO A 290 -7.95 -0.10 -25.46
N ARG A 291 -7.50 -1.12 -26.19
CA ARG A 291 -7.60 -1.14 -27.66
C ARG A 291 -9.06 -1.28 -28.15
N SER A 292 -9.97 -1.67 -27.27
CA SER A 292 -11.41 -1.78 -27.53
C SER A 292 -12.17 -0.50 -27.14
N PRO A 293 -13.40 -0.30 -27.65
CA PRO A 293 -14.22 0.80 -27.21
C PRO A 293 -14.39 0.88 -25.69
N TRP A 294 -14.09 2.01 -25.06
CA TRP A 294 -14.19 2.21 -23.61
C TRP A 294 -14.64 3.63 -23.25
N MET A 295 -15.27 3.75 -22.07
CA MET A 295 -15.59 5.00 -21.39
C MET A 295 -15.45 4.81 -19.88
N SER A 296 -15.35 5.90 -19.11
CA SER A 296 -15.35 5.82 -17.64
C SER A 296 -16.73 5.42 -17.13
N PHE A 297 -16.77 4.72 -15.99
CA PHE A 297 -18.04 4.27 -15.41
C PHE A 297 -18.98 5.43 -15.02
N PRO A 298 -18.48 6.58 -14.48
CA PRO A 298 -19.32 7.76 -14.29
C PRO A 298 -19.89 8.35 -15.60
N ALA A 299 -19.10 8.36 -16.68
CA ALA A 299 -19.61 8.79 -17.99
C ALA A 299 -20.70 7.84 -18.51
N LEU A 300 -20.52 6.53 -18.32
CA LEU A 300 -21.53 5.52 -18.62
C LEU A 300 -22.83 5.78 -17.83
N LEU A 301 -22.74 6.03 -16.52
CA LEU A 301 -23.92 6.34 -15.69
C LEU A 301 -24.66 7.58 -16.18
N SER A 302 -23.93 8.63 -16.57
CA SER A 302 -24.51 9.86 -17.12
C SER A 302 -25.33 9.57 -18.37
N VAL A 303 -24.76 8.84 -19.34
CA VAL A 303 -25.48 8.50 -20.57
C VAL A 303 -26.66 7.56 -20.29
N LEU A 304 -26.48 6.54 -19.46
CA LEU A 304 -27.53 5.58 -19.12
C LEU A 304 -28.70 6.23 -18.37
N SER A 305 -28.46 7.29 -17.60
CA SER A 305 -29.52 8.02 -16.88
C SER A 305 -30.57 8.65 -17.79
N GLY A 306 -30.21 8.96 -19.05
CA GLY A 306 -31.14 9.48 -20.06
C GLY A 306 -31.84 8.40 -20.88
N ILE A 307 -31.47 7.12 -20.71
CA ILE A 307 -31.95 6.00 -21.54
C ILE A 307 -32.72 4.96 -20.71
N LEU A 308 -32.29 4.71 -19.47
CA LEU A 308 -32.86 3.67 -18.61
C LEU A 308 -34.04 4.17 -17.79
N ASP A 309 -34.96 3.24 -17.49
CA ASP A 309 -36.01 3.47 -16.50
C ASP A 309 -35.40 3.83 -15.12
N PRO A 310 -35.97 4.80 -14.38
CA PRO A 310 -35.46 5.25 -13.08
C PRO A 310 -35.22 4.12 -12.08
N ARG A 311 -36.01 3.03 -12.12
CA ARG A 311 -35.83 1.88 -11.20
C ARG A 311 -34.57 1.09 -11.53
N ILE A 312 -34.32 0.84 -12.81
CA ILE A 312 -33.10 0.14 -13.28
C ILE A 312 -31.89 1.03 -13.01
N MET A 313 -31.99 2.32 -13.30
CA MET A 313 -30.91 3.29 -13.07
C MET A 313 -30.54 3.39 -11.59
N SER A 314 -31.52 3.33 -10.68
CA SER A 314 -31.29 3.29 -9.24
C SER A 314 -30.49 2.05 -8.81
N LEU A 315 -30.78 0.87 -9.38
CA LEU A 315 -30.06 -0.37 -9.08
C LEU A 315 -28.62 -0.37 -9.65
N VAL A 316 -28.42 0.20 -10.84
CA VAL A 316 -27.09 0.38 -11.43
C VAL A 316 -26.27 1.38 -10.61
N SER A 317 -26.88 2.51 -10.22
CA SER A 317 -26.26 3.52 -9.34
C SER A 317 -25.93 2.93 -7.98
N LYS A 318 -26.82 2.13 -7.40
CA LYS A 318 -26.59 1.41 -6.15
C LYS A 318 -25.42 0.44 -6.28
N SER A 319 -25.32 -0.30 -7.39
CA SER A 319 -24.18 -1.20 -7.63
C SER A 319 -22.86 -0.41 -7.74
N PHE A 320 -22.89 0.78 -8.34
CA PHE A 320 -21.72 1.66 -8.37
C PHE A 320 -21.37 2.22 -6.99
N VAL A 321 -22.36 2.64 -6.20
CA VAL A 321 -22.16 3.09 -4.81
C VAL A 321 -21.65 1.95 -3.94
N ASP A 322 -22.18 0.74 -4.10
CA ASP A 322 -21.71 -0.46 -3.41
C ASP A 322 -20.27 -0.80 -3.81
N PHE A 323 -19.88 -0.56 -5.07
CA PHE A 323 -18.49 -0.65 -5.51
C PHE A 323 -17.60 0.44 -4.90
N GLN A 324 -18.03 1.70 -4.90
CA GLN A 324 -17.32 2.81 -4.26
C GLN A 324 -17.18 2.60 -2.74
N ARG A 325 -18.18 1.96 -2.11
CA ARG A 325 -18.19 1.55 -0.70
C ARG A 325 -17.57 0.17 -0.47
N HIS A 326 -16.97 -0.43 -1.51
CA HIS A 326 -16.24 -1.70 -1.47
C HIS A 326 -17.06 -2.90 -0.94
N ARG A 327 -18.40 -2.83 -1.00
CA ARG A 327 -19.31 -3.93 -0.70
C ARG A 327 -19.32 -4.98 -1.82
N ILE A 328 -18.92 -4.58 -3.02
CA ILE A 328 -18.71 -5.45 -4.18
C ILE A 328 -17.42 -5.08 -4.93
N ASN A 329 -16.81 -6.04 -5.61
CA ASN A 329 -15.62 -5.81 -6.43
C ASN A 329 -16.00 -5.32 -7.85
N ARG A 330 -14.98 -4.92 -8.63
CA ARG A 330 -15.18 -4.37 -9.99
C ARG A 330 -15.91 -5.34 -10.91
N GLU A 331 -15.59 -6.63 -10.86
CA GLU A 331 -16.22 -7.66 -11.70
C GLU A 331 -17.69 -7.87 -11.34
N GLN A 332 -18.00 -7.90 -10.04
CA GLN A 332 -19.37 -8.00 -9.53
C GLN A 332 -20.19 -6.77 -9.93
N MET A 333 -19.60 -5.58 -9.85
CA MET A 333 -20.23 -4.34 -10.33
C MET A 333 -20.50 -4.39 -11.84
N ILE A 334 -19.52 -4.81 -12.64
CA ILE A 334 -19.68 -4.96 -14.09
C ILE A 334 -20.75 -6.01 -14.40
N ARG A 335 -20.71 -7.18 -13.76
CA ARG A 335 -21.67 -8.27 -13.95
C ARG A 335 -23.09 -7.83 -13.62
N ARG A 336 -23.30 -7.15 -12.49
CA ARG A 336 -24.61 -6.61 -12.11
C ARG A 336 -25.11 -5.57 -13.11
N THR A 337 -24.22 -4.69 -13.58
CA THR A 337 -24.56 -3.69 -14.59
C THR A 337 -24.94 -4.34 -15.92
N ARG A 338 -24.19 -5.35 -16.37
CA ARG A 338 -24.50 -6.12 -17.59
C ARG A 338 -25.83 -6.85 -17.48
N GLN A 339 -26.15 -7.41 -16.33
CA GLN A 339 -27.44 -8.07 -16.07
C GLN A 339 -28.62 -7.11 -16.06
N LEU A 340 -28.44 -5.89 -15.56
CA LEU A 340 -29.50 -4.88 -15.45
C LEU A 340 -29.74 -4.11 -16.76
N VAL A 341 -28.67 -3.83 -17.51
CA VAL A 341 -28.70 -2.96 -18.69
C VAL A 341 -28.73 -3.75 -19.99
N GLY A 342 -28.12 -4.93 -20.02
CA GLY A 342 -27.93 -5.73 -21.22
C GLY A 342 -26.68 -5.34 -22.01
N ASP A 343 -26.01 -6.35 -22.58
CA ASP A 343 -24.73 -6.17 -23.28
C ASP A 343 -24.87 -5.43 -24.62
N GLU A 344 -26.02 -5.54 -25.29
CA GLU A 344 -26.30 -4.83 -26.54
C GLU A 344 -26.37 -3.32 -26.35
N LEU A 345 -27.11 -2.87 -25.34
CA LEU A 345 -27.25 -1.46 -25.02
C LEU A 345 -25.92 -0.86 -24.53
N LEU A 346 -25.20 -1.57 -23.65
CA LEU A 346 -23.86 -1.17 -23.21
C LEU A 346 -22.91 -1.02 -24.39
N SER A 347 -22.89 -2.00 -25.30
CA SER A 347 -22.05 -1.96 -26.49
C SER A 347 -22.41 -0.79 -27.42
N SER A 348 -23.69 -0.49 -27.58
CA SER A 348 -24.18 0.63 -28.40
C SER A 348 -23.76 1.98 -27.82
N VAL A 349 -23.96 2.18 -26.52
CA VAL A 349 -23.59 3.42 -25.80
C VAL A 349 -22.09 3.68 -25.88
N ILE A 350 -21.28 2.64 -25.63
CA ILE A 350 -19.82 2.75 -25.66
C ILE A 350 -19.34 3.09 -27.09
N LYS A 351 -19.88 2.42 -28.12
CA LYS A 351 -19.54 2.71 -29.53
C LYS A 351 -19.96 4.13 -29.95
N THR A 352 -21.13 4.59 -29.50
CA THR A 352 -21.67 5.91 -29.85
C THR A 352 -20.83 7.04 -29.22
N HIS A 353 -20.52 6.92 -27.94
CA HIS A 353 -19.67 7.88 -27.24
C HIS A 353 -18.27 8.00 -27.87
N GLN A 354 -17.70 6.90 -28.37
CA GLN A 354 -16.42 6.94 -29.08
C GLN A 354 -16.50 7.62 -30.45
N LYS A 355 -17.62 7.47 -31.17
CA LYS A 355 -17.86 8.21 -32.42
C LYS A 355 -18.02 9.71 -32.17
N GLU A 356 -18.60 10.10 -31.04
CA GLU A 356 -18.73 11.51 -30.63
C GLU A 356 -17.38 12.11 -30.23
N LEU A 357 -16.55 11.35 -29.51
CA LEU A 357 -15.18 11.73 -29.19
C LEU A 357 -14.31 11.93 -30.44
N THR A 358 -14.42 11.07 -31.46
CA THR A 358 -13.67 11.23 -32.72
C THR A 358 -14.21 12.35 -33.61
N ARG A 359 -15.53 12.60 -33.61
CA ARG A 359 -16.14 13.74 -34.33
C ARG A 359 -15.85 15.10 -33.69
N GLY A 360 -15.74 15.18 -32.37
CA GLY A 360 -15.37 16.40 -31.65
C GLY A 360 -13.95 16.86 -31.93
N VAL A 361 -13.02 15.91 -32.14
CA VAL A 361 -11.63 16.19 -32.53
C VAL A 361 -11.54 16.70 -33.97
N ALA A 362 -12.35 16.18 -34.89
CA ALA A 362 -12.36 16.59 -36.31
C ALA A 362 -13.03 17.95 -36.58
N ARG A 363 -13.74 18.54 -35.61
CA ARG A 363 -14.34 19.89 -35.70
C ARG A 363 -13.48 20.98 -35.06
N ARG A 364 -12.40 20.61 -34.38
CA ARG A 364 -11.46 21.52 -33.70
C ARG A 364 -10.06 21.55 -34.35
N ALA A 365 -9.86 20.76 -35.40
CA ALA A 365 -8.79 20.91 -36.36
C ALA A 365 -9.36 21.61 -37.60
#